data_AF-A0A7C9MY26-F1
#
_entry.id   AF-A0A7C9MY26-F1
#
_cell.length_a   1.000
_cell.length_b   1.000
_cell.length_c   1.000
_cell.angle_alpha   90.00
_cell.angle_beta   90.00
_cell.angle_gamma   90.00
#
_symmetry.space_group_name_H-M   'P 1'
#
loop_
_entity.id
_entity.type
_entity.pdbx_description
1 polymer ?
#
loop_
_entity_poly.entity_id
_entity_poly.type
_entity_poly.pdbx_seq_one_letter_code
_entity_poly.pdbx_strand_id
1 'polypeptide(L)'
;MEQSLDRSPHTLAQLARRAGISEGRARALATATPSGLPRPDGADADGRPLWSAATIDAWCARTGRKVSEDSLWLFRAPPAAGPAPELQRRIVTLPGSYRDQAFYVIVWDTEHGHLIYLQPLDDTGGAHKDWLAKAAAELIHPRWWADAVVVMPQEKSLSYLSSIHDLPETASVYRLFDRYHQTDPDPDEAPGVFGGLRRWISRTGPSLAGPRPISPADADTKWKGQMDLTAIAAVVGRPIPLWVNDTATTDNAQQTLSYDRTFITPDTVTQWPAAQERLARALQVGMAEEFPAAFAALAADAAEGLREIRAAHEHLADTGPGWYLVCRPARPAPSFEVEQLITAAQPVTDPDQVSAELTRLRAIEGELDLDDPRGEVYEEAITLLAWQLRTMAKQAGRIRDSHAYVPVADDGLLRFTGPWQGPVVEAWRKTLTPVPDPAAALRLRRVQRLIADYPADGLQNIYRDSEGRYILVTRLSSGQDHSLAEWPAGLQVTAHWTDKTVIAGDDELGSTTTLLALTPTSEGRMRIDPVPMLPHMGSDAFAYGYGGGTPSTTYRALLRCALGDTTELPWSVILHGRRGSDDTPASQLWTAISTTKGPLRLSWPQLKLWARADKNHTTT
;
A
#
# COMPACT_ATOMS: atom_id res chain seq x y z
N MET A 1 -31.69 27.53 19.31
CA MET A 1 -30.67 26.93 18.43
C MET A 1 -29.52 26.47 19.32
N GLU A 2 -29.78 25.48 20.17
CA GLU A 2 -28.77 24.87 21.04
C GLU A 2 -28.08 23.78 20.21
N GLN A 3 -26.85 24.07 19.80
CA GLN A 3 -25.98 23.06 19.21
C GLN A 3 -25.62 22.07 20.31
N SER A 4 -26.03 20.81 20.13
CA SER A 4 -25.59 19.66 20.91
C SER A 4 -24.10 19.75 21.23
N LEU A 5 -23.79 19.74 22.53
CA LEU A 5 -22.44 19.77 23.14
C LEU A 5 -21.50 18.64 22.66
N ASP A 6 -22.02 17.68 21.91
CA ASP A 6 -21.34 16.45 21.50
C ASP A 6 -20.63 16.58 20.12
N ARG A 7 -20.48 17.81 19.58
CA ARG A 7 -19.77 18.12 18.31
C ARG A 7 -18.60 19.11 18.42
N SER A 8 -18.37 19.76 19.56
CA SER A 8 -17.31 20.77 19.66
C SER A 8 -15.94 20.12 19.88
N PRO A 9 -14.97 20.27 18.96
CA PRO A 9 -13.61 19.85 19.21
C PRO A 9 -13.02 20.62 20.40
N HIS A 10 -12.31 19.91 21.26
CA HIS A 10 -11.69 20.41 22.48
C HIS A 10 -10.22 20.76 22.19
N THR A 11 -9.87 22.00 22.49
CA THR A 11 -8.46 22.42 22.63
C THR A 11 -7.81 21.76 23.84
N LEU A 12 -6.47 21.84 23.95
CA LEU A 12 -5.73 21.30 25.09
C LEU A 12 -6.26 21.80 26.46
N ALA A 13 -6.67 23.07 26.54
CA ALA A 13 -7.24 23.65 27.76
C ALA A 13 -8.66 23.13 28.07
N GLN A 14 -9.45 22.81 27.04
CA GLN A 14 -10.76 22.17 27.21
C GLN A 14 -10.62 20.69 27.57
N LEU A 15 -9.64 19.99 26.99
CA LEU A 15 -9.25 18.64 27.40
C LEU A 15 -8.88 18.60 28.88
N ALA A 16 -8.01 19.52 29.32
CA ALA A 16 -7.56 19.58 30.70
C ALA A 16 -8.73 19.74 31.68
N ARG A 17 -9.65 20.65 31.36
CA ARG A 17 -10.88 20.87 32.16
C ARG A 17 -11.77 19.65 32.20
N ARG A 18 -12.06 19.02 31.05
CA ARG A 18 -12.89 17.81 30.98
C ARG A 18 -12.28 16.63 31.73
N ALA A 19 -10.95 16.48 31.68
CA ALA A 19 -10.22 15.43 32.37
C ALA A 19 -9.90 15.71 33.84
N GLY A 20 -10.31 16.87 34.37
CA GLY A 20 -10.04 17.27 35.75
C GLY A 20 -8.55 17.46 36.07
N ILE A 21 -7.74 17.90 35.11
CA ILE A 21 -6.31 18.19 35.28
C ILE A 21 -6.00 19.67 35.05
N SER A 22 -4.90 20.16 35.63
CA SER A 22 -4.44 21.52 35.35
C SER A 22 -3.91 21.66 33.93
N GLU A 23 -4.05 22.84 33.33
CA GLU A 23 -3.52 23.10 31.98
C GLU A 23 -1.99 22.91 31.91
N GLY A 24 -1.27 23.27 32.98
CA GLY A 24 0.17 23.00 33.10
C GLY A 24 0.50 21.50 33.08
N ARG A 25 -0.31 20.66 33.73
CA ARG A 25 -0.16 19.18 33.66
C ARG A 25 -0.46 18.68 32.25
N ALA A 26 -1.49 19.20 31.58
CA ALA A 26 -1.82 18.82 30.22
C ALA A 26 -0.70 19.16 29.22
N ARG A 27 -0.10 20.36 29.33
CA ARG A 27 1.08 20.73 28.53
C ARG A 27 2.27 19.80 28.80
N ALA A 28 2.54 19.48 30.05
CA ALA A 28 3.63 18.56 30.41
C ALA A 28 3.41 17.14 29.85
N LEU A 29 2.17 16.64 29.83
CA LEU A 29 1.83 15.36 29.21
C LEU A 29 1.94 15.42 27.68
N ALA A 30 1.57 16.55 27.06
CA ALA A 30 1.66 16.74 25.61
C ALA A 30 3.11 16.74 25.09
N THR A 31 4.05 17.26 25.89
CA THR A 31 5.47 17.35 25.55
C THR A 31 6.30 16.15 26.00
N ALA A 32 5.71 15.17 26.68
CA ALA A 32 6.41 13.94 27.07
C ALA A 32 6.72 13.07 25.84
N THR A 33 7.75 12.22 25.92
CA THR A 33 8.08 11.26 24.85
C THR A 33 8.16 9.85 25.45
N PRO A 34 7.20 8.96 25.15
CA PRO A 34 5.99 9.21 24.36
C PRO A 34 5.01 10.16 25.08
N SER A 35 4.12 10.81 24.31
CA SER A 35 3.09 11.72 24.85
C SER A 35 2.19 10.97 25.82
N GLY A 36 1.90 11.60 26.97
CA GLY A 36 0.96 11.07 27.97
C GLY A 36 -0.50 11.38 27.67
N LEU A 37 -0.78 12.12 26.59
CA LEU A 37 -2.13 12.44 26.10
C LEU A 37 -2.56 11.50 24.97
N PRO A 38 -3.88 11.33 24.74
CA PRO A 38 -4.35 10.58 23.58
C PRO A 38 -3.95 11.30 22.28
N ARG A 39 -3.81 10.54 21.19
CA ARG A 39 -3.57 11.12 19.86
C ARG A 39 -4.71 12.09 19.51
N PRO A 40 -4.41 13.28 18.96
CA PRO A 40 -5.46 14.20 18.54
C PRO A 40 -6.28 13.66 17.38
N ASP A 41 -7.58 13.97 17.38
CA ASP A 41 -8.53 13.57 16.34
C ASP A 41 -8.45 14.48 15.11
N GLY A 42 -7.84 15.66 15.26
CA GLY A 42 -7.62 16.61 14.18
C GLY A 42 -6.74 17.76 14.62
N ALA A 43 -6.66 18.79 13.77
CA ALA A 43 -6.00 20.04 14.08
C ALA A 43 -6.91 21.22 13.73
N ASP A 44 -6.77 22.33 14.45
CA ASP A 44 -7.40 23.59 14.08
C ASP A 44 -6.72 24.23 12.87
N ALA A 45 -7.24 25.38 12.41
CA ALA A 45 -6.70 26.11 11.26
C ALA A 45 -5.24 26.56 11.44
N ASP A 46 -4.76 26.65 12.69
CA ASP A 46 -3.39 27.00 13.04
C ASP A 46 -2.50 25.77 13.26
N GLY A 47 -3.01 24.56 12.96
CA GLY A 47 -2.30 23.29 13.12
C GLY A 47 -2.21 22.80 14.57
N ARG A 48 -2.98 23.37 15.51
CA ARG A 48 -2.98 22.94 16.92
C ARG A 48 -3.87 21.72 17.12
N PRO A 49 -3.47 20.77 17.98
CA PRO A 49 -4.20 19.52 18.17
C PRO A 49 -5.59 19.76 18.78
N LEU A 50 -6.57 19.04 18.25
CA LEU A 50 -7.96 19.02 18.71
C LEU A 50 -8.38 17.59 19.09
N TRP A 51 -9.18 17.48 20.15
CA TRP A 51 -9.72 16.20 20.63
C TRP A 51 -11.24 16.24 20.71
N SER A 52 -11.89 15.13 20.43
CA SER A 52 -13.32 14.93 20.68
C SER A 52 -13.56 14.64 22.17
N ALA A 53 -14.77 14.95 22.66
CA ALA A 53 -15.17 14.60 24.03
C ALA A 53 -15.02 13.10 24.30
N ALA A 54 -15.37 12.29 23.29
CA ALA A 54 -15.23 10.84 23.25
C ALA A 54 -13.78 10.36 23.46
N THR A 55 -12.82 10.92 22.72
CA THR A 55 -11.39 10.60 22.86
C THR A 55 -10.85 10.96 24.25
N ILE A 56 -11.31 12.07 24.82
CA ILE A 56 -10.93 12.49 26.17
C ILE A 56 -11.51 11.54 27.22
N ASP A 57 -12.78 11.19 27.11
CA ASP A 57 -13.46 10.30 28.07
C ASP A 57 -12.87 8.89 28.05
N ALA A 58 -12.63 8.35 26.87
CA ALA A 58 -11.92 7.09 26.67
C ALA A 58 -10.54 7.10 27.35
N TRP A 59 -9.78 8.18 27.16
CA TRP A 59 -8.49 8.35 27.83
C TRP A 59 -8.62 8.49 29.36
N CYS A 60 -9.63 9.19 29.86
CA CYS A 60 -9.92 9.28 31.28
C CYS A 60 -10.23 7.90 31.87
N ALA A 61 -11.12 7.14 31.22
CA ALA A 61 -11.46 5.77 31.63
C ALA A 61 -10.20 4.89 31.69
N ARG A 62 -9.38 4.92 30.63
CA ARG A 62 -8.12 4.16 30.55
C ARG A 62 -7.10 4.55 31.62
N THR A 63 -7.05 5.82 32.00
CA THR A 63 -6.08 6.33 33.01
C THR A 63 -6.64 6.36 34.43
N GLY A 64 -7.81 5.73 34.66
CA GLY A 64 -8.44 5.67 35.98
C GLY A 64 -8.93 7.04 36.50
N ARG A 65 -9.15 7.99 35.60
CA ARG A 65 -9.68 9.33 35.92
C ARG A 65 -11.19 9.32 35.90
N LYS A 66 -11.80 10.26 36.63
CA LYS A 66 -13.25 10.48 36.58
C LYS A 66 -13.68 10.81 35.15
N VAL A 67 -14.59 10.02 34.61
CA VAL A 67 -15.21 10.22 33.30
C VAL A 67 -16.42 11.14 33.47
N SER A 68 -16.71 11.97 32.46
CA SER A 68 -17.86 12.88 32.46
C SER A 68 -19.19 12.13 32.58
N GLU A 69 -20.16 12.67 33.32
CA GLU A 69 -21.50 12.05 33.45
C GLU A 69 -22.26 11.99 32.11
N ASP A 70 -21.96 12.93 31.20
CA ASP A 70 -22.52 12.95 29.84
C ASP A 70 -21.86 11.91 28.91
N SER A 71 -20.90 11.13 29.40
CA SER A 71 -20.22 10.13 28.58
C SER A 71 -21.05 8.86 28.41
N LEU A 72 -20.74 8.12 27.34
CA LEU A 72 -21.34 6.81 27.07
C LEU A 72 -21.20 5.91 28.31
N TRP A 73 -22.28 5.21 28.68
CA TRP A 73 -22.33 4.40 29.89
C TRP A 73 -21.18 3.38 29.96
N LEU A 74 -20.73 2.84 28.82
CA LEU A 74 -19.65 1.84 28.76
C LEU A 74 -18.34 2.36 29.38
N PHE A 75 -18.02 3.65 29.24
CA PHE A 75 -16.80 4.23 29.83
C PHE A 75 -16.90 4.47 31.34
N ARG A 76 -18.12 4.42 31.90
CA ARG A 76 -18.41 4.67 33.32
C ARG A 76 -18.81 3.41 34.09
N ALA A 77 -19.19 2.35 33.37
CA ALA A 77 -19.72 1.15 33.97
C ALA A 77 -18.70 0.53 34.96
N PRO A 78 -19.13 0.19 36.18
CA PRO A 78 -18.30 -0.61 37.07
C PRO A 78 -18.05 -2.00 36.47
N PRO A 79 -17.02 -2.73 36.95
CA PRO A 79 -16.87 -4.14 36.64
C PRO A 79 -18.16 -4.90 37.00
N ALA A 80 -18.58 -5.82 36.13
CA ALA A 80 -19.78 -6.60 36.35
C ALA A 80 -19.64 -7.52 37.57
N ALA A 81 -20.73 -7.70 38.32
CA ALA A 81 -20.78 -8.62 39.45
C ALA A 81 -20.73 -10.11 39.03
N GLY A 82 -21.02 -10.38 37.76
CA GLY A 82 -20.95 -11.71 37.14
C GLY A 82 -21.00 -11.59 35.60
N PRO A 83 -20.81 -12.70 34.86
CA PRO A 83 -20.80 -12.67 33.40
C PRO A 83 -22.17 -12.30 32.84
N ALA A 84 -22.22 -11.28 31.97
CA ALA A 84 -23.42 -10.86 31.27
C ALA A 84 -24.04 -12.03 30.48
N PRO A 85 -25.39 -12.18 30.46
CA PRO A 85 -26.06 -13.11 29.56
C PRO A 85 -25.72 -12.86 28.10
N GLU A 86 -25.45 -13.93 27.35
CA GLU A 86 -25.27 -13.89 25.91
C GLU A 86 -26.63 -14.12 25.23
N LEU A 87 -27.15 -13.11 24.54
CA LEU A 87 -28.45 -13.18 23.85
C LEU A 87 -28.34 -13.89 22.51
N GLN A 88 -27.21 -13.70 21.82
CA GLN A 88 -26.90 -14.40 20.57
C GLN A 88 -25.39 -14.43 20.34
N ARG A 89 -24.98 -15.48 19.64
CA ARG A 89 -23.67 -15.62 19.01
C ARG A 89 -23.85 -16.39 17.71
N ARG A 90 -23.49 -15.78 16.59
CA ARG A 90 -23.68 -16.35 15.25
C ARG A 90 -22.91 -15.55 14.21
N ILE A 91 -22.79 -16.17 13.03
CA ILE A 91 -22.45 -15.45 11.81
C ILE A 91 -23.74 -14.89 11.22
N VAL A 92 -23.70 -13.64 10.79
CA VAL A 92 -24.80 -12.95 10.11
C VAL A 92 -24.30 -12.29 8.85
N THR A 93 -25.13 -12.25 7.82
CA THR A 93 -24.91 -11.42 6.65
C THR A 93 -25.77 -10.18 6.81
N LEU A 94 -25.14 -9.00 6.83
CA LEU A 94 -25.83 -7.72 6.96
C LEU A 94 -25.68 -6.93 5.66
N PRO A 95 -26.71 -6.17 5.27
CA PRO A 95 -26.70 -5.45 4.00
C PRO A 95 -25.57 -4.44 3.93
N GLY A 96 -24.99 -4.32 2.73
CA GLY A 96 -23.85 -3.53 2.28
C GLY A 96 -24.08 -2.07 1.88
N SER A 97 -23.07 -1.19 1.96
CA SER A 97 -23.03 0.02 1.11
C SER A 97 -22.80 -0.36 -0.35
N TYR A 98 -22.00 -1.40 -0.59
CA TYR A 98 -21.64 -1.88 -1.94
C TYR A 98 -21.93 -3.37 -2.12
N ARG A 99 -21.76 -4.16 -1.06
CA ARG A 99 -22.06 -5.61 -1.04
C ARG A 99 -22.42 -6.03 0.38
N ASP A 100 -23.31 -7.02 0.50
CA ASP A 100 -23.60 -7.66 1.77
C ASP A 100 -22.31 -8.18 2.42
N GLN A 101 -22.19 -8.01 3.73
CA GLN A 101 -20.98 -8.31 4.48
C GLN A 101 -21.30 -9.34 5.57
N ALA A 102 -20.46 -10.37 5.69
CA ALA A 102 -20.55 -11.34 6.76
C ALA A 102 -19.88 -10.80 8.04
N PHE A 103 -20.48 -11.08 9.19
CA PHE A 103 -19.99 -10.68 10.50
C PHE A 103 -20.08 -11.81 11.50
N TYR A 104 -19.06 -11.92 12.35
CA TYR A 104 -19.16 -12.67 13.60
C TYR A 104 -19.68 -11.74 14.70
N VAL A 105 -20.81 -12.10 15.27
CA VAL A 105 -21.55 -11.27 16.23
C VAL A 105 -21.66 -11.99 17.56
N ILE A 106 -21.47 -11.23 18.65
CA ILE A 106 -21.92 -11.61 19.99
C ILE A 106 -22.73 -10.44 20.56
N VAL A 107 -23.90 -10.70 21.14
CA VAL A 107 -24.66 -9.67 21.87
C VAL A 107 -24.78 -10.07 23.33
N TRP A 108 -24.23 -9.24 24.20
CA TRP A 108 -24.33 -9.39 25.65
C TRP A 108 -25.34 -8.41 26.23
N ASP A 109 -26.14 -8.91 27.18
CA ASP A 109 -27.07 -8.10 27.96
C ASP A 109 -26.43 -7.67 29.27
N THR A 110 -25.98 -6.42 29.37
CA THR A 110 -25.34 -5.91 30.60
C THR A 110 -26.36 -5.17 31.47
N GLU A 111 -26.03 -4.94 32.74
CA GLU A 111 -26.90 -4.17 33.66
C GLU A 111 -27.17 -2.72 33.18
N HIS A 112 -26.35 -2.21 32.26
CA HIS A 112 -26.40 -0.83 31.77
C HIS A 112 -26.92 -0.70 30.33
N GLY A 113 -27.07 -1.81 29.60
CA GLY A 113 -27.46 -1.81 28.19
C GLY A 113 -26.87 -2.97 27.40
N HIS A 114 -27.29 -3.13 26.14
CA HIS A 114 -26.76 -4.18 25.27
C HIS A 114 -25.38 -3.81 24.72
N LEU A 115 -24.43 -4.73 24.79
CA LEU A 115 -23.11 -4.59 24.15
C LEU A 115 -23.02 -5.57 22.98
N ILE A 116 -22.84 -5.04 21.77
CA ILE A 116 -22.77 -5.78 20.52
C ILE A 116 -21.30 -5.86 20.10
N TYR A 117 -20.70 -7.02 20.23
CA TYR A 117 -19.45 -7.35 19.58
C TYR A 117 -19.70 -7.58 18.09
N LEU A 118 -18.93 -6.90 17.25
CA LEU A 118 -19.01 -7.02 15.81
C LEU A 118 -17.62 -7.16 15.22
N GLN A 119 -17.35 -8.30 14.59
CA GLN A 119 -16.13 -8.53 13.81
C GLN A 119 -16.54 -8.76 12.35
N PRO A 120 -16.15 -7.87 11.40
CA PRO A 120 -16.32 -8.17 9.99
C PRO A 120 -15.50 -9.41 9.62
N LEU A 121 -16.08 -10.27 8.81
CA LEU A 121 -15.44 -11.47 8.30
C LEU A 121 -15.09 -11.31 6.83
N ASP A 122 -13.98 -11.90 6.43
CA ASP A 122 -13.42 -11.81 5.08
C ASP A 122 -13.04 -10.36 4.72
N ASP A 123 -12.39 -10.13 3.57
CA ASP A 123 -11.92 -8.80 3.19
C ASP A 123 -13.08 -7.77 3.24
N THR A 124 -12.87 -6.68 3.98
CA THR A 124 -13.85 -5.59 4.13
C THR A 124 -13.97 -4.72 2.89
N GLY A 125 -13.10 -4.90 1.89
CA GLY A 125 -13.12 -4.13 0.64
C GLY A 125 -12.95 -2.62 0.86
N GLY A 126 -12.32 -2.23 1.97
CA GLY A 126 -12.15 -0.82 2.35
C GLY A 126 -13.40 -0.15 2.93
N ALA A 127 -14.40 -0.91 3.39
CA ALA A 127 -15.61 -0.35 4.01
C ALA A 127 -15.29 0.51 5.26
N HIS A 128 -15.95 1.66 5.39
CA HIS A 128 -15.74 2.56 6.53
C HIS A 128 -16.33 1.96 7.82
N LYS A 129 -15.59 2.01 8.93
CA LYS A 129 -15.97 1.39 10.22
C LYS A 129 -17.32 1.85 10.76
N ASP A 130 -17.68 3.12 10.56
CA ASP A 130 -18.98 3.67 11.01
C ASP A 130 -20.16 2.96 10.35
N TRP A 131 -19.98 2.60 9.07
CA TRP A 131 -20.98 1.87 8.31
C TRP A 131 -21.12 0.42 8.79
N LEU A 132 -19.99 -0.25 9.04
CA LEU A 132 -19.98 -1.59 9.64
C LEU A 132 -20.73 -1.59 10.98
N ALA A 133 -20.47 -0.60 11.83
CA ALA A 133 -21.17 -0.45 13.11
C ALA A 133 -22.68 -0.22 12.95
N LYS A 134 -23.12 0.48 11.89
CA LYS A 134 -24.55 0.74 11.64
C LYS A 134 -25.32 -0.53 11.34
N ALA A 135 -24.70 -1.50 10.65
CA ALA A 135 -25.30 -2.79 10.36
C ALA A 135 -25.78 -3.52 11.63
N ALA A 136 -25.12 -3.27 12.78
CA ALA A 136 -25.51 -3.85 14.07
C ALA A 136 -26.93 -3.51 14.53
N ALA A 137 -27.56 -2.45 13.98
CA ALA A 137 -28.93 -2.09 14.30
C ALA A 137 -29.95 -3.20 13.98
N GLU A 138 -29.66 -4.07 13.01
CA GLU A 138 -30.50 -5.23 12.65
C GLU A 138 -30.48 -6.35 13.69
N LEU A 139 -29.51 -6.34 14.60
CA LEU A 139 -29.27 -7.41 15.56
C LEU A 139 -30.13 -7.32 16.82
N ILE A 140 -30.70 -6.15 17.09
CA ILE A 140 -31.50 -5.86 18.29
C ILE A 140 -32.72 -5.01 17.94
N HIS A 141 -33.78 -5.14 18.74
CA HIS A 141 -35.01 -4.37 18.52
C HIS A 141 -34.78 -2.85 18.67
N PRO A 142 -35.36 -1.98 17.82
CA PRO A 142 -35.11 -0.53 17.82
C PRO A 142 -35.26 0.16 19.18
N ARG A 143 -36.19 -0.31 20.01
CA ARG A 143 -36.41 0.16 21.39
C ARG A 143 -35.16 0.14 22.28
N TRP A 144 -34.15 -0.64 21.92
CA TRP A 144 -32.91 -0.81 22.69
C TRP A 144 -31.72 -0.03 22.12
N TRP A 145 -31.85 0.61 20.94
CA TRP A 145 -30.73 1.26 20.29
C TRP A 145 -30.10 2.36 21.16
N ALA A 146 -30.91 3.16 21.85
CA ALA A 146 -30.41 4.28 22.66
C ALA A 146 -29.43 3.86 23.77
N ASP A 147 -29.59 2.64 24.28
CA ASP A 147 -28.79 2.04 25.35
C ASP A 147 -27.75 1.05 24.82
N ALA A 148 -27.73 0.78 23.50
CA ALA A 148 -26.84 -0.19 22.89
C ALA A 148 -25.51 0.41 22.43
N VAL A 149 -24.45 -0.38 22.60
CA VAL A 149 -23.10 -0.02 22.20
C VAL A 149 -22.54 -1.11 21.28
N VAL A 150 -21.91 -0.70 20.18
CA VAL A 150 -21.20 -1.61 19.28
C VAL A 150 -19.71 -1.48 19.56
N VAL A 151 -19.05 -2.62 19.75
CA VAL A 151 -17.60 -2.71 19.90
C VAL A 151 -17.02 -3.52 18.74
N MET A 152 -15.97 -2.98 18.13
CA MET A 152 -15.22 -3.64 17.07
C MET A 152 -13.75 -3.69 17.47
N PRO A 153 -13.24 -4.84 17.94
CA PRO A 153 -11.82 -5.00 18.28
C PRO A 153 -10.93 -4.61 17.10
N GLN A 154 -9.75 -4.07 17.40
CA GLN A 154 -8.71 -3.94 16.41
C GLN A 154 -8.03 -5.29 16.21
N GLU A 155 -7.96 -5.76 14.97
CA GLU A 155 -7.26 -6.99 14.64
C GLU A 155 -5.76 -6.86 14.92
N LYS A 156 -5.14 -7.97 15.33
CA LYS A 156 -3.68 -8.07 15.48
C LYS A 156 -3.03 -8.32 14.14
N SER A 157 -2.11 -7.47 13.73
CA SER A 157 -1.24 -7.77 12.59
C SER A 157 -0.06 -8.64 13.03
N LEU A 158 0.23 -9.72 12.28
CA LEU A 158 1.50 -10.46 12.40
C LEU A 158 2.64 -9.81 11.61
N SER A 159 2.33 -8.97 10.61
CA SER A 159 3.28 -8.42 9.63
C SER A 159 3.93 -7.09 10.02
N TYR A 160 3.37 -6.34 10.98
CA TYR A 160 3.86 -4.98 11.36
C TYR A 160 4.54 -4.89 12.73
N LEU A 161 4.95 -6.00 13.33
CA LEU A 161 5.14 -6.05 14.78
C LEU A 161 6.45 -5.48 15.33
N SER A 162 7.51 -5.31 14.54
CA SER A 162 8.84 -4.94 15.07
C SER A 162 8.94 -3.55 15.74
N SER A 163 7.89 -2.71 15.70
CA SER A 163 7.92 -1.36 16.27
C SER A 163 6.77 -1.01 17.23
N ILE A 164 5.80 -1.90 17.47
CA ILE A 164 4.56 -1.56 18.21
C ILE A 164 4.17 -2.67 19.21
N HIS A 165 5.11 -3.15 20.01
CA HIS A 165 4.85 -4.23 20.98
C HIS A 165 4.17 -3.79 22.29
N ASP A 166 4.04 -2.47 22.53
CA ASP A 166 3.59 -1.93 23.83
C ASP A 166 2.21 -1.26 23.81
N LEU A 167 1.45 -1.34 22.71
CA LEU A 167 0.10 -0.79 22.70
C LEU A 167 -0.90 -1.79 23.32
N PRO A 168 -1.81 -1.34 24.20
CA PRO A 168 -2.86 -2.19 24.74
C PRO A 168 -3.81 -2.64 23.61
N GLU A 169 -4.38 -3.83 23.75
CA GLU A 169 -5.43 -4.30 22.83
C GLU A 169 -6.68 -3.43 23.01
N THR A 170 -7.18 -2.84 21.92
CA THR A 170 -8.32 -1.93 21.97
C THR A 170 -9.43 -2.34 21.02
N ALA A 171 -10.65 -1.83 21.27
CA ALA A 171 -11.76 -1.85 20.34
C ALA A 171 -12.24 -0.43 20.03
N SER A 172 -12.67 -0.20 18.79
CA SER A 172 -13.46 0.98 18.46
C SER A 172 -14.87 0.85 19.03
N VAL A 173 -15.35 1.92 19.68
CA VAL A 173 -16.65 1.95 20.37
C VAL A 173 -17.60 2.88 19.64
N TYR A 174 -18.84 2.42 19.44
CA TYR A 174 -19.89 3.15 18.72
C TYR A 174 -21.20 3.12 19.51
N ARG A 175 -21.93 4.24 19.51
CA ARG A 175 -23.32 4.32 20.02
C ARG A 175 -24.29 4.14 18.85
N LEU A 176 -25.31 3.30 19.03
CA LEU A 176 -26.46 3.23 18.13
C LEU A 176 -27.52 4.25 18.55
N PHE A 177 -28.24 4.83 17.60
CA PHE A 177 -29.38 5.70 17.88
C PHE A 177 -30.34 5.77 16.69
N ASP A 178 -31.56 6.26 16.95
CA ASP A 178 -32.54 6.56 15.91
C ASP A 178 -32.22 7.93 15.28
N ARG A 179 -32.03 7.95 13.95
CA ARG A 179 -31.68 9.15 13.17
C ARG A 179 -32.69 10.29 13.35
N TYR A 180 -33.95 10.00 13.67
CA TYR A 180 -35.01 10.98 13.82
C TYR A 180 -35.17 11.51 15.26
N HIS A 181 -34.58 10.84 16.26
CA HIS A 181 -34.49 11.31 17.65
C HIS A 181 -33.05 11.72 17.97
N GLN A 182 -32.63 12.87 17.44
CA GLN A 182 -31.29 13.43 17.65
C GLN A 182 -31.07 14.08 19.02
N THR A 183 -32.11 14.13 19.86
CA THR A 183 -32.03 14.65 21.24
C THR A 183 -31.59 13.55 22.18
N ASP A 184 -30.45 13.76 22.84
CA ASP A 184 -30.06 13.01 24.03
C ASP A 184 -31.27 12.87 24.97
N PRO A 185 -31.61 11.67 25.46
CA PRO A 185 -32.49 11.60 26.61
C PRO A 185 -31.80 12.31 27.77
N ASP A 186 -32.48 13.33 28.30
CA ASP A 186 -32.07 14.14 29.45
C ASP A 186 -31.58 13.24 30.61
N PRO A 187 -30.42 13.50 31.24
CA PRO A 187 -29.87 12.67 32.31
C PRO A 187 -30.60 12.82 33.66
N ASP A 188 -31.73 13.55 33.72
CA ASP A 188 -32.41 13.90 34.98
C ASP A 188 -33.37 12.83 35.54
N GLU A 189 -33.48 11.64 34.92
CA GLU A 189 -34.05 10.47 35.61
C GLU A 189 -32.94 9.65 36.27
N ALA A 190 -32.49 10.10 37.45
CA ALA A 190 -31.61 9.35 38.33
C ALA A 190 -32.11 7.89 38.51
N PRO A 191 -31.28 6.86 38.28
CA PRO A 191 -31.66 5.48 38.54
C PRO A 191 -31.67 5.26 40.06
N GLY A 192 -32.85 5.40 40.66
CA GLY A 192 -33.13 4.87 41.97
C GLY A 192 -32.92 3.35 41.97
N VAL A 193 -32.13 2.89 42.93
CA VAL A 193 -31.99 1.49 43.36
C VAL A 193 -33.40 0.84 43.38
N PHE A 194 -33.58 -0.31 42.72
CA PHE A 194 -34.86 -1.04 42.51
C PHE A 194 -35.71 -0.66 41.27
N GLY A 195 -35.22 -0.94 40.05
CA GLY A 195 -35.95 -0.67 38.80
C GLY A 195 -36.44 -1.86 37.96
N GLY A 196 -36.05 -3.11 38.27
CA GLY A 196 -36.21 -4.25 37.35
C GLY A 196 -37.64 -4.76 37.13
N LEU A 197 -38.50 -4.77 38.16
CA LEU A 197 -39.84 -5.40 38.06
C LEU A 197 -40.99 -4.40 37.79
N ARG A 198 -40.86 -3.13 38.20
CA ARG A 198 -41.92 -2.13 37.99
C ARG A 198 -41.95 -1.54 36.57
N ARG A 199 -40.84 -1.56 35.82
CA ARG A 199 -40.79 -1.08 34.42
C ARG A 199 -41.56 -1.95 33.44
N TRP A 200 -41.85 -3.21 33.77
CA TRP A 200 -42.64 -4.10 32.91
C TRP A 200 -44.16 -3.83 32.96
N ILE A 201 -44.66 -3.24 34.06
CA ILE A 201 -46.10 -3.07 34.31
C ILE A 201 -46.62 -1.66 33.91
N SER A 202 -45.75 -0.66 33.74
CA SER A 202 -46.18 0.75 33.68
C SER A 202 -46.21 1.42 32.28
N ARG A 203 -46.28 0.68 31.17
CA ARG A 203 -46.39 1.30 29.81
C ARG A 203 -47.59 0.83 28.97
N THR A 204 -48.70 0.45 29.61
CA THR A 204 -50.01 0.43 28.95
C THR A 204 -50.70 1.78 29.11
N GLY A 205 -50.33 2.73 28.24
CA GLY A 205 -51.05 4.00 28.08
C GLY A 205 -51.18 4.30 26.58
N PRO A 206 -52.39 4.57 26.05
CA PRO A 206 -52.58 4.77 24.62
C PRO A 206 -52.12 6.18 24.22
N SER A 207 -50.99 6.28 23.53
CA SER A 207 -50.62 7.50 22.80
C SER A 207 -51.39 7.55 21.48
N LEU A 208 -52.23 8.57 21.31
CA LEU A 208 -53.00 8.90 20.12
C LEU A 208 -52.11 9.57 19.05
N ALA A 209 -51.09 8.84 18.60
CA ALA A 209 -50.40 9.02 17.34
C ALA A 209 -49.69 7.69 17.07
N GLY A 210 -50.17 6.90 16.11
CA GLY A 210 -49.61 5.58 15.85
C GLY A 210 -48.10 5.68 15.59
N PRO A 211 -47.24 4.91 16.29
CA PRO A 211 -45.82 4.93 16.03
C PRO A 211 -45.59 4.46 14.59
N ARG A 212 -44.89 5.27 13.80
CA ARG A 212 -44.34 4.83 12.52
C ARG A 212 -43.50 3.57 12.82
N PRO A 213 -43.63 2.48 12.03
CA PRO A 213 -42.75 1.33 12.20
C PRO A 213 -41.31 1.79 11.97
N ILE A 214 -40.50 1.79 13.03
CA ILE A 214 -39.07 2.08 12.97
C ILE A 214 -38.40 0.90 12.26
N SER A 215 -37.73 1.17 11.15
CA SER A 215 -36.99 0.19 10.36
C SER A 215 -35.50 0.28 10.69
N PRO A 216 -34.70 -0.79 10.58
CA PRO A 216 -33.23 -0.70 10.67
C PRO A 216 -32.59 0.36 9.74
N ALA A 217 -33.27 0.73 8.65
CA ALA A 217 -32.87 1.84 7.78
C ALA A 217 -32.80 3.19 8.51
N ASP A 218 -33.60 3.37 9.57
CA ASP A 218 -33.70 4.57 10.38
C ASP A 218 -32.61 4.66 11.47
N ALA A 219 -31.79 3.63 11.64
CA ALA A 219 -30.67 3.62 12.57
C ALA A 219 -29.50 4.48 12.07
N ASP A 220 -28.74 5.04 13.01
CA ASP A 220 -27.47 5.69 12.75
C ASP A 220 -26.46 5.35 13.85
N THR A 221 -25.18 5.59 13.58
CA THR A 221 -24.09 5.32 14.52
C THR A 221 -23.22 6.53 14.75
N LYS A 222 -22.65 6.59 15.95
CA LYS A 222 -21.68 7.62 16.30
C LYS A 222 -20.47 6.98 16.96
N TRP A 223 -19.29 7.23 16.40
CA TRP A 223 -18.03 6.85 17.02
C TRP A 223 -17.86 7.57 18.35
N LYS A 224 -17.49 6.82 19.40
CA LYS A 224 -17.36 7.30 20.77
C LYS A 224 -15.97 7.10 21.35
N GLY A 225 -15.01 6.60 20.58
CA GLY A 225 -13.61 6.47 20.99
C GLY A 225 -13.08 5.04 20.85
N GLN A 226 -11.97 4.78 21.53
CA GLN A 226 -11.38 3.45 21.69
C GLN A 226 -11.35 3.06 23.15
N MET A 227 -11.49 1.77 23.46
CA MET A 227 -11.43 1.26 24.83
C MET A 227 -10.58 0.00 24.87
N ASP A 228 -9.79 -0.17 25.93
CA ASP A 228 -8.98 -1.37 26.14
C ASP A 228 -9.89 -2.59 26.31
N LEU A 229 -9.54 -3.71 25.66
CA LEU A 229 -10.32 -4.95 25.75
C LEU A 229 -10.47 -5.43 27.20
N THR A 230 -9.45 -5.23 28.04
CA THR A 230 -9.51 -5.52 29.48
C THR A 230 -10.68 -4.80 30.17
N ALA A 231 -10.90 -3.53 29.84
CA ALA A 231 -11.94 -2.72 30.45
C ALA A 231 -13.33 -3.12 29.94
N ILE A 232 -13.45 -3.42 28.64
CA ILE A 232 -14.70 -3.96 28.06
C ILE A 232 -15.03 -5.31 28.71
N ALA A 233 -14.04 -6.18 28.85
CA ALA A 233 -14.18 -7.49 29.49
C ALA A 233 -14.63 -7.39 30.95
N ALA A 234 -14.12 -6.40 31.69
CA ALA A 234 -14.53 -6.14 33.06
C ALA A 234 -16.02 -5.75 33.13
N VAL A 235 -16.50 -4.93 32.20
CA VAL A 235 -17.91 -4.51 32.11
C VAL A 235 -18.83 -5.64 31.67
N VAL A 236 -18.38 -6.53 30.78
CA VAL A 236 -19.16 -7.69 30.34
C VAL A 236 -19.06 -8.86 31.32
N GLY A 237 -18.00 -8.91 32.14
CA GLY A 237 -17.66 -10.06 32.97
C GLY A 237 -17.21 -11.29 32.16
N ARG A 238 -16.78 -11.11 30.89
CA ARG A 238 -16.36 -12.18 29.98
C ARG A 238 -15.14 -11.76 29.15
N PRO A 239 -14.26 -12.70 28.77
CA PRO A 239 -13.18 -12.41 27.82
C PRO A 239 -13.72 -11.97 26.45
N ILE A 240 -13.06 -10.98 25.85
CA ILE A 240 -13.40 -10.47 24.52
C ILE A 240 -12.61 -11.24 23.45
N PRO A 241 -13.26 -11.78 22.40
CA PRO A 241 -12.57 -12.43 21.29
C PRO A 241 -11.73 -11.44 20.47
N LEU A 242 -10.49 -11.80 20.16
CA LEU A 242 -9.56 -11.00 19.36
C LEU A 242 -9.08 -11.82 18.14
N TRP A 243 -8.98 -11.19 16.98
CA TRP A 243 -8.59 -11.83 15.72
C TRP A 243 -7.21 -11.37 15.26
N VAL A 244 -6.46 -12.25 14.60
CA VAL A 244 -5.32 -11.83 13.79
C VAL A 244 -5.84 -11.36 12.43
N ASN A 245 -5.23 -10.33 11.84
CA ASN A 245 -5.51 -9.91 10.47
C ASN A 245 -5.53 -11.12 9.54
N ASP A 246 -6.47 -11.12 8.61
CA ASP A 246 -6.66 -12.18 7.60
C ASP A 246 -7.04 -13.56 8.17
N THR A 247 -7.30 -13.67 9.47
CA THR A 247 -7.86 -14.90 10.09
C THR A 247 -9.35 -14.81 10.41
N ALA A 248 -9.93 -13.61 10.38
CA ALA A 248 -11.36 -13.37 10.55
C ALA A 248 -12.13 -13.82 9.30
N THR A 249 -12.15 -15.13 9.01
CA THR A 249 -12.87 -15.70 7.87
C THR A 249 -14.18 -16.36 8.31
N THR A 250 -15.10 -16.53 7.38
CA THR A 250 -16.37 -17.24 7.64
C THR A 250 -16.14 -18.66 8.19
N ASP A 251 -15.16 -19.40 7.64
CA ASP A 251 -14.84 -20.76 8.09
C ASP A 251 -14.30 -20.80 9.53
N ASN A 252 -13.34 -19.92 9.86
CA ASN A 252 -12.80 -19.81 11.21
C ASN A 252 -13.87 -19.34 12.21
N ALA A 253 -14.74 -18.41 11.80
CA ALA A 253 -15.87 -17.94 12.59
C ALA A 253 -16.87 -19.08 12.90
N GLN A 254 -17.14 -19.96 11.93
CA GLN A 254 -18.06 -21.08 12.12
C GLN A 254 -17.50 -22.07 13.14
N GLN A 255 -16.18 -22.28 13.11
CA GLN A 255 -15.49 -23.16 14.03
C GLN A 255 -15.53 -22.63 15.48
N THR A 256 -15.39 -21.32 15.70
CA THR A 256 -15.46 -20.72 17.06
C THR A 256 -16.87 -20.69 17.66
N LEU A 257 -17.94 -20.90 16.88
CA LEU A 257 -19.30 -21.01 17.45
C LEU A 257 -19.44 -22.20 18.41
N SER A 258 -18.56 -23.20 18.29
CA SER A 258 -18.63 -24.45 19.05
C SER A 258 -17.81 -24.47 20.34
N TYR A 259 -16.94 -23.47 20.59
CA TYR A 259 -16.12 -23.40 21.82
C TYR A 259 -15.44 -22.02 22.02
N ASP A 260 -15.23 -21.64 23.29
CA ASP A 260 -14.58 -20.40 23.75
C ASP A 260 -13.07 -20.60 23.99
N ARG A 261 -12.30 -20.98 22.97
CA ARG A 261 -10.83 -21.13 23.09
C ARG A 261 -10.10 -20.90 21.77
N THR A 262 -8.85 -20.47 21.88
CA THR A 262 -7.93 -20.36 20.75
C THR A 262 -7.75 -21.72 20.07
N PHE A 263 -7.90 -21.76 18.76
CA PHE A 263 -7.54 -22.91 17.93
C PHE A 263 -6.49 -22.53 16.89
N ILE A 264 -5.83 -23.54 16.32
CA ILE A 264 -4.81 -23.35 15.29
C ILE A 264 -5.46 -23.50 13.91
N THR A 265 -5.20 -22.54 13.04
CA THR A 265 -5.62 -22.55 11.62
C THR A 265 -4.38 -22.64 10.73
N PRO A 266 -4.45 -23.18 9.50
CA PRO A 266 -3.33 -23.12 8.56
C PRO A 266 -2.80 -21.69 8.41
N ASP A 267 -1.50 -21.55 8.19
CA ASP A 267 -0.93 -20.22 7.95
C ASP A 267 -1.34 -19.72 6.57
N THR A 268 -2.26 -18.76 6.55
CA THR A 268 -2.69 -18.01 5.36
C THR A 268 -2.36 -16.52 5.47
N VAL A 269 -1.71 -16.12 6.57
CA VAL A 269 -1.49 -14.72 6.94
C VAL A 269 -0.07 -14.29 6.62
N THR A 270 0.89 -15.20 6.75
CA THR A 270 2.29 -14.91 6.46
C THR A 270 2.67 -15.31 5.04
N GLN A 271 3.82 -14.81 4.58
CA GLN A 271 4.38 -15.18 3.27
C GLN A 271 5.07 -16.55 3.28
N TRP A 272 5.17 -17.22 4.43
CA TRP A 272 5.94 -18.47 4.57
C TRP A 272 5.48 -19.61 3.65
N PRO A 273 4.17 -19.93 3.53
CA PRO A 273 3.73 -21.00 2.63
C PRO A 273 4.17 -20.77 1.18
N ALA A 274 4.02 -19.53 0.69
CA ALA A 274 4.44 -19.15 -0.65
C ALA A 274 5.97 -19.22 -0.82
N ALA A 275 6.74 -18.79 0.19
CA ALA A 275 8.20 -18.90 0.17
C ALA A 275 8.66 -20.37 0.14
N GLN A 276 8.01 -21.25 0.91
CA GLN A 276 8.32 -22.68 0.94
C GLN A 276 8.02 -23.35 -0.41
N GLU A 277 6.86 -23.06 -1.02
CA GLU A 277 6.52 -23.57 -2.34
C GLU A 277 7.50 -23.07 -3.41
N ARG A 278 7.89 -21.80 -3.35
CA ARG A 278 8.88 -21.21 -4.26
C ARG A 278 10.24 -21.87 -4.15
N LEU A 279 10.74 -22.14 -2.94
CA LEU A 279 12.00 -22.86 -2.73
C LEU A 279 11.93 -24.30 -3.25
N ALA A 280 10.83 -25.01 -2.96
CA ALA A 280 10.62 -26.35 -3.47
C ALA A 280 10.60 -26.37 -5.01
N ARG A 281 9.93 -25.37 -5.63
CA ARG A 281 9.92 -25.22 -7.08
C ARG A 281 11.30 -24.91 -7.65
N ALA A 282 12.08 -24.04 -7.00
CA ALA A 282 13.44 -23.69 -7.41
C ALA A 282 14.35 -24.93 -7.47
N LEU A 283 14.21 -25.86 -6.50
CA LEU A 283 14.92 -27.14 -6.51
C LEU A 283 14.46 -28.04 -7.66
N GLN A 284 13.14 -28.17 -7.85
CA GLN A 284 12.57 -29.01 -8.90
C GLN A 284 13.02 -28.61 -10.31
N VAL A 285 13.21 -27.31 -10.53
CA VAL A 285 13.66 -26.78 -11.83
C VAL A 285 15.18 -26.70 -11.97
N GLY A 286 15.94 -27.21 -10.99
CA GLY A 286 17.40 -27.25 -11.05
C GLY A 286 18.10 -25.91 -10.82
N MET A 287 17.41 -24.91 -10.24
CA MET A 287 17.99 -23.57 -10.05
C MET A 287 19.25 -23.59 -9.18
N ALA A 288 19.30 -24.43 -8.14
CA ALA A 288 20.46 -24.53 -7.26
C ALA A 288 21.77 -24.89 -7.99
N GLU A 289 21.67 -25.64 -9.09
CA GLU A 289 22.82 -26.05 -9.92
C GLU A 289 23.10 -25.04 -11.04
N GLU A 290 22.05 -24.55 -11.72
CA GLU A 290 22.21 -23.68 -12.90
C GLU A 290 22.43 -22.20 -12.54
N PHE A 291 21.81 -21.74 -11.45
CA PHE A 291 21.80 -20.36 -10.94
C PHE A 291 22.02 -20.35 -9.41
N PRO A 292 23.24 -20.67 -8.95
CA PRO A 292 23.53 -20.80 -7.52
C PRO A 292 23.39 -19.48 -6.75
N ALA A 293 23.69 -18.32 -7.35
CA ALA A 293 23.51 -17.03 -6.66
C ALA A 293 22.03 -16.66 -6.50
N ALA A 294 21.21 -16.92 -7.51
CA ALA A 294 19.75 -16.74 -7.52
C ALA A 294 19.09 -17.60 -6.46
N PHE A 295 19.46 -18.89 -6.42
CA PHE A 295 18.96 -19.81 -5.41
C PHE A 295 19.40 -19.39 -3.99
N ALA A 296 20.66 -18.99 -3.81
CA ALA A 296 21.15 -18.50 -2.54
C ALA A 296 20.43 -17.23 -2.07
N ALA A 297 20.08 -16.32 -3.00
CA ALA A 297 19.31 -15.13 -2.69
C ALA A 297 17.88 -15.48 -2.24
N LEU A 298 17.19 -16.38 -2.95
CA LEU A 298 15.86 -16.89 -2.55
C LEU A 298 15.89 -17.57 -1.18
N ALA A 299 16.89 -18.41 -0.93
CA ALA A 299 17.02 -19.14 0.33
C ALA A 299 17.35 -18.20 1.51
N ALA A 300 18.18 -17.19 1.28
CA ALA A 300 18.51 -16.18 2.29
C ALA A 300 17.30 -15.29 2.63
N ASP A 301 16.53 -14.86 1.62
CA ASP A 301 15.29 -14.10 1.82
C ASP A 301 14.25 -14.91 2.60
N ALA A 302 14.05 -16.19 2.24
CA ALA A 302 13.17 -17.09 2.98
C ALA A 302 13.66 -17.34 4.42
N ALA A 303 14.97 -17.40 4.65
CA ALA A 303 15.55 -17.53 6.00
C ALA A 303 15.27 -16.29 6.87
N GLU A 304 15.45 -15.11 6.30
CA GLU A 304 15.15 -13.81 6.91
C GLU A 304 13.66 -13.75 7.30
N GLY A 305 12.78 -13.99 6.33
CA GLY A 305 11.32 -13.98 6.53
C GLY A 305 10.87 -15.03 7.56
N LEU A 306 11.40 -16.26 7.51
CA LEU A 306 11.09 -17.28 8.51
C LEU A 306 11.50 -16.87 9.92
N ARG A 307 12.68 -16.24 10.07
CA ARG A 307 13.15 -15.74 11.37
C ARG A 307 12.24 -14.64 11.89
N GLU A 308 11.83 -13.71 11.05
CA GLU A 308 10.88 -12.64 11.43
C GLU A 308 9.52 -13.21 11.84
N ILE A 309 8.98 -14.17 11.07
CA ILE A 309 7.70 -14.81 11.38
C ILE A 309 7.79 -15.61 12.69
N ARG A 310 8.87 -16.36 12.92
CA ARG A 310 9.09 -17.09 14.17
C ARG A 310 9.15 -16.12 15.36
N ALA A 311 9.88 -15.02 15.24
CA ALA A 311 9.92 -13.97 16.27
C ALA A 311 8.53 -13.33 16.51
N ALA A 312 7.78 -13.05 15.45
CA ALA A 312 6.41 -12.54 15.56
C ALA A 312 5.49 -13.52 16.32
N HIS A 313 5.61 -14.82 16.05
CA HIS A 313 4.88 -15.84 16.80
C HIS A 313 5.31 -15.91 18.28
N GLU A 314 6.59 -15.75 18.61
CA GLU A 314 7.05 -15.75 20.02
C GLU A 314 6.38 -14.63 20.83
N HIS A 315 6.13 -13.47 20.20
CA HIS A 315 5.46 -12.34 20.84
C HIS A 315 3.93 -12.38 20.78
N LEU A 316 3.33 -13.25 19.97
CA LEU A 316 1.88 -13.41 19.90
C LEU A 316 1.39 -14.27 21.07
N ALA A 317 0.81 -13.64 22.09
CA ALA A 317 0.13 -14.33 23.19
C ALA A 317 -1.27 -14.81 22.75
N ASP A 318 -1.65 -16.02 23.19
CA ASP A 318 -2.98 -16.58 22.91
C ASP A 318 -4.07 -15.95 23.80
N THR A 319 -3.68 -15.38 24.93
CA THR A 319 -4.58 -14.71 25.88
C THR A 319 -3.90 -13.52 26.53
N GLY A 320 -4.71 -12.60 27.05
CA GLY A 320 -4.26 -11.52 27.90
C GLY A 320 -5.37 -11.09 28.86
N PRO A 321 -5.16 -10.02 29.64
CA PRO A 321 -6.17 -9.53 30.57
C PRO A 321 -7.49 -9.22 29.85
N GLY A 322 -8.53 -10.02 30.11
CA GLY A 322 -9.86 -9.79 29.55
C GLY A 322 -10.03 -10.13 28.06
N TRP A 323 -9.07 -10.77 27.39
CA TRP A 323 -9.22 -11.16 25.99
C TRP A 323 -8.54 -12.49 25.67
N TYR A 324 -8.99 -13.12 24.59
CA TYR A 324 -8.35 -14.31 24.03
C TYR A 324 -8.31 -14.22 22.52
N LEU A 325 -7.26 -14.79 21.91
CA LEU A 325 -7.14 -14.89 20.48
C LEU A 325 -8.08 -15.99 19.97
N VAL A 326 -8.94 -15.70 19.01
CA VAL A 326 -9.92 -16.69 18.48
C VAL A 326 -9.21 -17.81 17.76
N CYS A 327 -8.32 -17.46 16.84
CA CYS A 327 -7.50 -18.42 16.12
C CYS A 327 -6.09 -17.89 15.91
N ARG A 328 -5.16 -18.84 15.90
CA ARG A 328 -3.74 -18.59 15.72
C ARG A 328 -3.29 -19.26 14.42
N PRO A 329 -2.64 -18.53 13.51
CA PRO A 329 -1.97 -19.15 12.38
C PRO A 329 -0.96 -20.19 12.88
N ALA A 330 -0.89 -21.33 12.19
CA ALA A 330 0.08 -22.38 12.49
C ALA A 330 1.50 -21.82 12.42
N ARG A 331 2.33 -22.15 13.41
CA ARG A 331 3.73 -21.74 13.38
C ARG A 331 4.40 -22.38 12.15
N PRO A 332 5.29 -21.66 11.45
CA PRO A 332 5.96 -22.20 10.29
C PRO A 332 6.83 -23.40 10.67
N ALA A 333 6.55 -24.52 10.02
CA ALA A 333 7.24 -25.79 10.19
C ALA A 333 7.84 -26.23 8.84
N PRO A 334 9.02 -25.70 8.45
CA PRO A 334 9.71 -26.15 7.25
C PRO A 334 9.94 -27.67 7.28
N SER A 335 9.94 -28.30 6.11
CA SER A 335 10.49 -29.65 6.00
C SER A 335 11.99 -29.63 6.34
N PHE A 336 12.53 -30.76 6.81
CA PHE A 336 13.95 -30.87 7.15
C PHE A 336 14.87 -30.43 5.99
N GLU A 337 14.53 -30.80 4.75
CA GLU A 337 15.28 -30.41 3.55
C GLU A 337 15.28 -28.89 3.35
N VAL A 338 14.12 -28.24 3.46
CA VAL A 338 14.02 -26.77 3.34
C VAL A 338 14.77 -26.09 4.49
N GLU A 339 14.64 -26.60 5.72
CA GLU A 339 15.32 -26.04 6.89
C GLU A 339 16.85 -26.12 6.77
N GLN A 340 17.40 -27.23 6.27
CA GLN A 340 18.83 -27.34 5.97
C GLN A 340 19.29 -26.33 4.94
N LEU A 341 18.53 -26.15 3.86
CA LEU A 341 18.87 -25.25 2.77
C LEU A 341 18.91 -23.78 3.22
N ILE A 342 17.87 -23.32 3.91
CA ILE A 342 17.79 -21.92 4.35
C ILE A 342 18.74 -21.61 5.51
N THR A 343 19.08 -22.58 6.36
CA THR A 343 20.00 -22.38 7.49
C THR A 343 21.43 -22.07 7.04
N ALA A 344 21.87 -22.70 5.95
CA ALA A 344 23.20 -22.49 5.37
C ALA A 344 23.23 -21.36 4.32
N ALA A 345 22.07 -20.81 3.96
CA ALA A 345 21.96 -19.84 2.88
C ALA A 345 22.63 -18.52 3.26
N GLN A 346 23.52 -18.06 2.39
CA GLN A 346 24.12 -16.73 2.45
C GLN A 346 24.11 -16.15 1.03
N PRO A 347 23.69 -14.89 0.84
CA PRO A 347 23.78 -14.24 -0.46
C PRO A 347 25.24 -14.22 -0.94
N VAL A 348 25.46 -14.54 -2.22
CA VAL A 348 26.78 -14.52 -2.84
C VAL A 348 27.37 -13.10 -2.79
N THR A 349 28.58 -12.92 -2.26
CA THR A 349 29.14 -11.57 -2.08
C THR A 349 29.90 -11.03 -3.30
N ASP A 350 30.14 -11.86 -4.32
CA ASP A 350 30.85 -11.46 -5.54
C ASP A 350 29.88 -10.75 -6.52
N PRO A 351 30.04 -9.42 -6.76
CA PRO A 351 29.15 -8.67 -7.63
C PRO A 351 29.25 -9.08 -9.10
N ASP A 352 30.39 -9.59 -9.57
CA ASP A 352 30.57 -9.99 -10.97
C ASP A 352 29.82 -11.30 -11.25
N GLN A 353 29.89 -12.25 -10.32
CA GLN A 353 29.10 -13.48 -10.37
C GLN A 353 27.59 -13.17 -10.36
N VAL A 354 27.13 -12.35 -9.41
CA VAL A 354 25.71 -11.96 -9.29
C VAL A 354 25.24 -11.24 -10.57
N SER A 355 26.06 -10.36 -11.14
CA SER A 355 25.73 -9.65 -12.37
C SER A 355 25.61 -10.59 -13.57
N ALA A 356 26.57 -11.49 -13.77
CA ALA A 356 26.54 -12.46 -14.87
C ALA A 356 25.32 -13.37 -14.78
N GLU A 357 25.00 -13.82 -13.57
CA GLU A 357 23.86 -14.69 -13.32
C GLU A 357 22.52 -13.97 -13.54
N LEU A 358 22.37 -12.73 -13.05
CA LEU A 358 21.20 -11.90 -13.30
C LEU A 358 20.95 -11.66 -14.79
N THR A 359 22.00 -11.34 -15.56
CA THR A 359 21.89 -11.16 -17.02
C THR A 359 21.41 -12.44 -17.70
N ARG A 360 21.99 -13.59 -17.36
CA ARG A 360 21.60 -14.88 -17.95
C ARG A 360 20.17 -15.27 -17.56
N LEU A 361 19.81 -15.09 -16.29
CA LEU A 361 18.50 -15.46 -15.78
C LEU A 361 17.39 -14.63 -16.44
N ARG A 362 17.59 -13.31 -16.60
CA ARG A 362 16.65 -12.43 -17.34
C ARG A 362 16.45 -12.84 -18.79
N ALA A 363 17.55 -13.21 -19.47
CA ALA A 363 17.48 -13.63 -20.86
C ALA A 363 16.65 -14.92 -21.03
N ILE A 364 16.76 -15.85 -20.09
CA ILE A 364 16.00 -17.11 -20.10
C ILE A 364 14.55 -16.88 -19.68
N GLU A 365 14.34 -16.22 -18.53
CA GLU A 365 13.02 -15.97 -17.96
C GLU A 365 12.10 -15.24 -18.95
N GLY A 366 12.64 -14.24 -19.66
CA GLY A 366 11.86 -13.49 -20.64
C GLY A 366 11.34 -14.32 -21.80
N GLU A 367 12.06 -15.37 -22.20
CA GLU A 367 11.69 -16.28 -23.29
C GLU A 367 10.84 -17.48 -22.82
N LEU A 368 10.53 -17.57 -21.52
CA LEU A 368 9.63 -18.60 -21.03
C LEU A 368 8.19 -18.31 -21.45
N ASP A 369 7.45 -19.40 -21.66
CA ASP A 369 5.99 -19.35 -21.77
C ASP A 369 5.38 -18.92 -20.43
N LEU A 370 4.22 -18.26 -20.45
CA LEU A 370 3.51 -17.82 -19.24
C LEU A 370 3.22 -18.96 -18.28
N ASP A 371 2.86 -20.12 -18.84
CA ASP A 371 2.49 -21.31 -18.08
C ASP A 371 3.73 -22.12 -17.63
N ASP A 372 4.95 -21.67 -17.96
CA ASP A 372 6.17 -22.39 -17.61
C ASP A 372 6.40 -22.35 -16.08
N PRO A 373 6.56 -23.51 -15.42
CA PRO A 373 6.71 -23.60 -13.97
C PRO A 373 7.96 -22.91 -13.42
N ARG A 374 8.92 -22.54 -14.27
CA ARG A 374 10.12 -21.78 -13.89
C ARG A 374 9.86 -20.28 -13.74
N GLY A 375 8.83 -19.76 -14.42
CA GLY A 375 8.62 -18.32 -14.61
C GLY A 375 8.59 -17.53 -13.31
N GLU A 376 7.70 -17.90 -12.39
CA GLU A 376 7.52 -17.19 -11.11
C GLU A 376 8.77 -17.23 -10.22
N VAL A 377 9.46 -18.37 -10.19
CA VAL A 377 10.69 -18.52 -9.40
C VAL A 377 11.81 -17.64 -9.96
N TYR A 378 11.92 -17.60 -11.29
CA TYR A 378 12.98 -16.84 -11.96
C TYR A 378 12.73 -15.34 -11.81
N GLU A 379 11.47 -14.89 -11.89
CA GLU A 379 11.10 -13.49 -11.69
C GLU A 379 11.45 -12.99 -10.27
N GLU A 380 11.15 -13.78 -9.24
CA GLU A 380 11.49 -13.42 -7.87
C GLU A 380 13.02 -13.38 -7.68
N ALA A 381 13.73 -14.39 -8.17
CA ALA A 381 15.19 -14.43 -8.12
C ALA A 381 15.84 -13.23 -8.84
N ILE A 382 15.31 -12.83 -10.00
CA ILE A 382 15.75 -11.64 -10.74
C ILE A 382 15.62 -10.38 -9.86
N THR A 383 14.51 -10.26 -9.13
CA THR A 383 14.25 -9.13 -8.23
C THR A 383 15.24 -9.11 -7.07
N LEU A 384 15.47 -10.26 -6.42
CA LEU A 384 16.40 -10.39 -5.30
C LEU A 384 17.85 -10.13 -5.73
N LEU A 385 18.30 -10.66 -6.87
CA LEU A 385 19.65 -10.40 -7.38
C LEU A 385 19.85 -8.92 -7.74
N ALA A 386 18.85 -8.27 -8.35
CA ALA A 386 18.90 -6.84 -8.63
C ALA A 386 18.97 -6.01 -7.34
N TRP A 387 18.19 -6.37 -6.32
CA TRP A 387 18.24 -5.75 -5.00
C TRP A 387 19.60 -5.94 -4.32
N GLN A 388 20.18 -7.14 -4.42
CA GLN A 388 21.49 -7.46 -3.88
C GLN A 388 22.61 -6.63 -4.52
N LEU A 389 22.64 -6.50 -5.85
CA LEU A 389 23.59 -5.63 -6.55
C LEU A 389 23.47 -4.16 -6.11
N ARG A 390 22.23 -3.68 -5.92
CA ARG A 390 21.96 -2.34 -5.39
C ARG A 390 22.50 -2.16 -3.97
N THR A 391 22.30 -3.14 -3.11
CA THR A 391 22.82 -3.15 -1.74
C THR A 391 24.36 -3.13 -1.73
N MET A 392 25.00 -3.96 -2.55
CA MET A 392 26.45 -3.98 -2.73
C MET A 392 26.99 -2.63 -3.24
N ALA A 393 26.32 -2.03 -4.23
CA ALA A 393 26.69 -0.73 -4.77
C ALA A 393 26.60 0.37 -3.70
N LYS A 394 25.58 0.32 -2.83
CA LYS A 394 25.42 1.24 -1.70
C LYS A 394 26.52 1.06 -0.65
N GLN A 395 26.81 -0.17 -0.27
CA GLN A 395 27.88 -0.49 0.69
C GLN A 395 29.27 -0.09 0.17
N ALA A 396 29.51 -0.25 -1.13
CA ALA A 396 30.74 0.20 -1.79
C ALA A 396 30.80 1.73 -2.02
N GLY A 397 29.79 2.49 -1.59
CA GLY A 397 29.71 3.94 -1.77
C GLY A 397 29.55 4.40 -3.23
N ARG A 398 29.21 3.48 -4.16
CA ARG A 398 28.96 3.81 -5.57
C ARG A 398 27.64 4.54 -5.77
N ILE A 399 26.67 4.30 -4.87
CA ILE A 399 25.39 5.03 -4.84
C ILE A 399 25.11 5.53 -3.42
N ARG A 400 24.46 6.69 -3.31
CA ARG A 400 24.00 7.27 -2.02
C ARG A 400 22.52 7.03 -1.76
N ASP A 401 21.73 7.01 -2.82
CA ASP A 401 20.27 6.89 -2.81
C ASP A 401 19.86 5.56 -3.46
N SER A 402 18.83 4.91 -2.90
CA SER A 402 18.16 3.77 -3.51
C SER A 402 17.59 4.08 -4.90
N HIS A 403 17.38 5.34 -5.28
CA HIS A 403 16.91 5.70 -6.63
C HIS A 403 18.03 5.88 -7.67
N ALA A 404 19.29 5.75 -7.27
CA ALA A 404 20.40 5.82 -8.22
C ALA A 404 20.37 4.63 -9.20
N TYR A 405 20.88 4.87 -10.41
CA TYR A 405 21.06 3.83 -11.42
C TYR A 405 22.23 2.90 -11.05
N VAL A 406 22.01 1.60 -11.18
CA VAL A 406 23.00 0.55 -10.96
C VAL A 406 23.06 -0.33 -12.21
N PRO A 407 24.18 -0.36 -12.95
CA PRO A 407 24.34 -1.21 -14.13
C PRO A 407 24.01 -2.67 -13.83
N VAL A 408 23.47 -3.37 -14.83
CA VAL A 408 22.97 -4.75 -14.75
C VAL A 408 21.76 -4.92 -13.83
N ALA A 409 21.77 -4.39 -12.59
CA ALA A 409 20.60 -4.43 -11.70
C ALA A 409 19.39 -3.74 -12.34
N ASP A 410 19.62 -2.62 -13.02
CA ASP A 410 18.59 -1.77 -13.61
C ASP A 410 18.39 -1.97 -15.11
N ASP A 411 19.29 -2.70 -15.78
CA ASP A 411 19.25 -2.99 -17.23
C ASP A 411 18.23 -4.08 -17.59
N GLY A 412 17.15 -4.17 -16.82
CA GLY A 412 16.02 -5.03 -17.14
C GLY A 412 15.26 -4.53 -18.36
N LEU A 413 14.15 -5.19 -18.66
CA LEU A 413 13.23 -4.78 -19.71
C LEU A 413 12.43 -3.56 -19.23
N LEU A 414 12.89 -2.36 -19.59
CA LEU A 414 12.10 -1.15 -19.32
C LEU A 414 11.00 -1.05 -20.35
N ARG A 415 9.75 -0.96 -19.89
CA ARG A 415 8.62 -0.63 -20.75
C ARG A 415 8.66 0.86 -21.09
N PHE A 416 8.64 1.18 -22.37
CA PHE A 416 8.40 2.54 -22.85
C PHE A 416 7.10 2.59 -23.66
N THR A 417 6.27 3.58 -23.36
CA THR A 417 5.06 3.89 -24.10
C THR A 417 5.21 5.22 -24.82
N GLY A 418 4.93 5.25 -26.13
CA GLY A 418 4.98 6.50 -26.91
C GLY A 418 4.23 6.42 -28.23
N PRO A 419 3.90 7.56 -28.86
CA PRO A 419 3.16 7.60 -30.12
C PRO A 419 3.86 6.82 -31.23
N TRP A 420 3.08 6.06 -32.02
CA TRP A 420 3.54 5.26 -33.14
C TRP A 420 3.33 5.96 -34.50
N GLN A 421 3.70 7.24 -34.59
CA GLN A 421 3.50 8.06 -35.77
C GLN A 421 4.67 9.03 -36.01
N GLY A 422 4.71 9.60 -37.21
CA GLY A 422 5.70 10.61 -37.61
C GLY A 422 6.88 10.03 -38.41
N PRO A 423 7.60 10.88 -39.17
CA PRO A 423 8.71 10.46 -40.02
C PRO A 423 9.82 9.66 -39.33
N VAL A 424 10.14 9.97 -38.07
CA VAL A 424 11.18 9.29 -37.28
C VAL A 424 10.74 7.87 -36.91
N VAL A 425 9.49 7.70 -36.49
CA VAL A 425 8.93 6.36 -36.20
C VAL A 425 8.78 5.54 -37.47
N GLU A 426 8.39 6.14 -38.60
CA GLU A 426 8.37 5.45 -39.90
C GLU A 426 9.76 4.99 -40.33
N ALA A 427 10.80 5.79 -40.08
CA ALA A 427 12.17 5.37 -40.30
C ALA A 427 12.53 4.19 -39.38
N TRP A 428 12.15 4.25 -38.10
CA TRP A 428 12.38 3.16 -37.15
C TRP A 428 11.70 1.87 -37.59
N ARG A 429 10.42 1.94 -37.96
CA ARG A 429 9.64 0.79 -38.44
C ARG A 429 10.33 0.04 -39.60
N LYS A 430 11.00 0.75 -40.50
CA LYS A 430 11.76 0.14 -41.61
C LYS A 430 12.99 -0.65 -41.18
N THR A 431 13.47 -0.45 -39.95
CA THR A 431 14.57 -1.22 -39.35
C THR A 431 14.08 -2.44 -38.55
N LEU A 432 12.76 -2.55 -38.35
CA LEU A 432 12.16 -3.61 -37.55
C LEU A 432 11.67 -4.77 -38.42
N THR A 433 11.72 -5.97 -37.83
CA THR A 433 11.21 -7.19 -38.45
C THR A 433 9.86 -7.56 -37.82
N PRO A 434 8.77 -7.68 -38.59
CA PRO A 434 7.51 -8.18 -38.07
C PRO A 434 7.65 -9.59 -37.50
N VAL A 435 7.01 -9.85 -36.36
CA VAL A 435 7.01 -11.19 -35.76
C VAL A 435 6.07 -12.10 -36.55
N PRO A 436 6.55 -13.24 -37.11
CA PRO A 436 5.73 -14.10 -37.96
C PRO A 436 4.55 -14.77 -37.24
N ASP A 437 4.74 -15.11 -35.96
CA ASP A 437 3.72 -15.72 -35.09
C ASP A 437 3.47 -14.82 -33.87
N PRO A 438 2.54 -13.85 -33.98
CA PRO A 438 2.19 -12.99 -32.85
C PRO A 438 1.61 -13.77 -31.67
N ALA A 439 0.91 -14.88 -31.90
CA ALA A 439 0.28 -15.66 -30.84
C ALA A 439 1.33 -16.35 -29.96
N ALA A 440 2.38 -16.91 -30.56
CA ALA A 440 3.50 -17.45 -29.80
C ALA A 440 4.25 -16.37 -29.02
N ALA A 441 4.48 -15.19 -29.61
CA ALA A 441 5.12 -14.08 -28.90
C ALA A 441 4.29 -13.58 -27.70
N LEU A 442 2.97 -13.54 -27.83
CA LEU A 442 2.07 -13.16 -26.73
C LEU A 442 2.12 -14.15 -25.55
N ARG A 443 2.56 -15.38 -25.76
CA ARG A 443 2.74 -16.33 -24.66
C ARG A 443 4.05 -16.14 -23.90
N LEU A 444 4.95 -15.26 -24.35
CA LEU A 444 6.22 -15.01 -23.67
C LEU A 444 6.03 -14.05 -22.49
N ARG A 445 6.66 -14.36 -21.35
CA ARG A 445 6.61 -13.52 -20.14
C ARG A 445 7.11 -12.10 -20.40
N ARG A 446 8.17 -11.92 -21.18
CA ARG A 446 8.68 -10.58 -21.54
C ARG A 446 7.67 -9.74 -22.32
N VAL A 447 6.91 -10.36 -23.21
CA VAL A 447 5.89 -9.68 -24.03
C VAL A 447 4.68 -9.31 -23.17
N GLN A 448 4.26 -10.19 -22.26
CA GLN A 448 3.19 -9.86 -21.32
C GLN A 448 3.53 -8.70 -20.39
N ARG A 449 4.78 -8.60 -19.92
CA ARG A 449 5.23 -7.44 -19.14
C ARG A 449 5.14 -6.11 -19.92
N LEU A 450 5.29 -6.14 -21.24
CA LEU A 450 5.12 -4.95 -22.07
C LEU A 450 3.65 -4.56 -22.20
N ILE A 451 2.77 -5.55 -22.33
CA ILE A 451 1.32 -5.35 -22.43
C ILE A 451 0.78 -4.82 -21.10
N ALA A 452 1.12 -5.46 -19.99
CA ALA A 452 0.65 -5.12 -18.65
C ALA A 452 -0.87 -4.84 -18.61
N ASP A 453 -1.28 -3.58 -18.38
CA ASP A 453 -2.67 -3.17 -18.25
C ASP A 453 -3.38 -2.86 -19.59
N TYR A 454 -2.67 -2.93 -20.73
CA TYR A 454 -3.29 -2.69 -22.04
C TYR A 454 -4.09 -3.91 -22.49
N PRO A 455 -5.31 -3.73 -23.00
CA PRO A 455 -6.13 -4.85 -23.41
C PRO A 455 -5.56 -5.45 -24.72
N ALA A 456 -5.46 -6.78 -24.77
CA ALA A 456 -4.80 -7.49 -25.86
C ALA A 456 -5.51 -7.34 -27.21
N ASP A 457 -6.81 -7.02 -27.20
CA ASP A 457 -7.62 -6.74 -28.39
C ASP A 457 -7.24 -5.43 -29.10
N GLY A 458 -6.59 -4.50 -28.41
CA GLY A 458 -6.03 -3.28 -28.98
C GLY A 458 -4.75 -3.49 -29.78
N LEU A 459 -4.10 -4.66 -29.66
CA LEU A 459 -2.80 -4.94 -30.28
C LEU A 459 -2.92 -5.10 -31.81
N GLN A 460 -2.21 -4.24 -32.55
CA GLN A 460 -2.22 -4.18 -34.01
C GLN A 460 -1.06 -4.97 -34.62
N ASN A 461 0.16 -4.81 -34.09
CA ASN A 461 1.37 -5.42 -34.65
C ASN A 461 2.39 -5.73 -33.56
N ILE A 462 3.24 -6.72 -33.82
CA ILE A 462 4.41 -7.04 -32.99
C ILE A 462 5.63 -7.05 -33.89
N TYR A 463 6.69 -6.35 -33.47
CA TYR A 463 7.96 -6.28 -34.16
C TYR A 463 9.11 -6.72 -33.25
N ARG A 464 10.22 -7.11 -33.87
CA ARG A 464 11.53 -7.25 -33.25
C ARG A 464 12.55 -6.35 -33.93
N ASP A 465 13.45 -5.77 -33.13
CA ASP A 465 14.61 -5.07 -33.66
C ASP A 465 15.82 -6.00 -33.87
N SER A 466 16.95 -5.45 -34.32
CA SER A 466 18.18 -6.21 -34.57
C SER A 466 18.84 -6.77 -33.31
N GLU A 467 18.51 -6.23 -32.13
CA GLU A 467 19.01 -6.70 -30.83
C GLU A 467 18.02 -7.70 -30.18
N GLY A 468 16.94 -8.06 -30.88
CA GLY A 468 15.91 -8.99 -30.41
C GLY A 468 14.91 -8.39 -29.44
N ARG A 469 14.86 -7.06 -29.29
CA ARG A 469 13.89 -6.34 -28.46
C ARG A 469 12.52 -6.32 -29.10
N TYR A 470 11.46 -6.45 -28.30
CA TYR A 470 10.07 -6.41 -28.75
C TYR A 470 9.53 -4.98 -28.77
N ILE A 471 8.80 -4.67 -29.85
CA ILE A 471 8.02 -3.45 -30.01
C ILE A 471 6.61 -3.87 -30.38
N LEU A 472 5.67 -3.64 -29.48
CA LEU A 472 4.25 -3.90 -29.69
C LEU A 472 3.59 -2.59 -30.11
N VAL A 473 2.63 -2.66 -31.03
CA VAL A 473 1.84 -1.50 -31.45
C VAL A 473 0.41 -1.73 -31.03
N THR A 474 -0.09 -0.91 -30.13
CA THR A 474 -1.46 -0.97 -29.62
C THR A 474 -2.24 0.27 -30.02
N ARG A 475 -3.53 0.11 -30.30
CA ARG A 475 -4.44 1.23 -30.53
C ARG A 475 -5.11 1.61 -29.21
N LEU A 476 -4.89 2.83 -28.77
CA LEU A 476 -5.55 3.38 -27.58
C LEU A 476 -7.04 3.63 -27.84
N SER A 477 -7.82 3.78 -26.77
CA SER A 477 -9.24 4.17 -26.84
C SER A 477 -9.47 5.53 -27.51
N SER A 478 -8.45 6.40 -27.53
CA SER A 478 -8.43 7.66 -28.28
C SER A 478 -8.34 7.46 -29.81
N GLY A 479 -8.11 6.23 -30.28
CA GLY A 479 -7.90 5.88 -31.67
C GLY A 479 -6.46 6.05 -32.16
N GLN A 480 -5.54 6.51 -31.29
CA GLN A 480 -4.13 6.70 -31.63
C GLN A 480 -3.33 5.42 -31.42
N ASP A 481 -2.40 5.14 -32.32
CA ASP A 481 -1.49 4.00 -32.20
C ASP A 481 -0.29 4.39 -31.34
N HIS A 482 0.02 3.56 -30.36
CA HIS A 482 1.15 3.70 -29.44
C HIS A 482 2.04 2.47 -29.52
N SER A 483 3.35 2.69 -29.41
CA SER A 483 4.30 1.61 -29.17
C SER A 483 4.41 1.29 -27.68
N LEU A 484 4.46 0.00 -27.35
CA LEU A 484 4.93 -0.55 -26.08
C LEU A 484 6.23 -1.29 -26.39
N ALA A 485 7.35 -0.65 -26.10
CA ALA A 485 8.68 -1.12 -26.52
C ALA A 485 9.55 -1.48 -25.32
N GLU A 486 10.35 -2.54 -25.48
CA GLU A 486 11.49 -2.77 -24.60
C GLU A 486 12.55 -1.72 -24.88
N TRP A 487 12.78 -0.88 -23.88
CA TRP A 487 13.63 0.28 -23.98
C TRP A 487 14.93 0.06 -23.21
N PRO A 488 16.09 0.45 -23.75
CA PRO A 488 17.36 0.24 -23.07
C PRO A 488 17.47 1.16 -21.85
N ALA A 489 17.85 0.61 -20.71
CA ALA A 489 18.37 1.41 -19.59
C ALA A 489 19.87 1.68 -19.77
N GLY A 490 20.62 0.69 -20.27
CA GLY A 490 22.07 0.76 -20.42
C GLY A 490 22.51 1.73 -21.50
N LEU A 491 23.66 2.39 -21.26
CA LEU A 491 24.27 3.33 -22.21
C LEU A 491 25.04 2.65 -23.35
N GLN A 492 25.07 1.31 -23.39
CA GLN A 492 25.75 0.52 -24.43
C GLN A 492 25.34 0.96 -25.85
N VAL A 493 24.06 1.28 -26.07
CA VAL A 493 23.56 1.73 -27.38
C VAL A 493 24.22 3.02 -27.87
N THR A 494 24.71 3.86 -26.95
CA THR A 494 25.38 5.12 -27.30
C THR A 494 26.78 4.91 -27.87
N ALA A 495 27.38 3.72 -27.68
CA ALA A 495 28.69 3.38 -28.24
C ALA A 495 28.70 3.37 -29.78
N HIS A 496 27.53 3.17 -30.40
CA HIS A 496 27.36 3.21 -31.85
C HIS A 496 27.08 4.62 -32.37
N TRP A 497 26.83 5.61 -31.50
CA TRP A 497 26.50 6.97 -31.91
C TRP A 497 27.77 7.70 -32.38
N THR A 498 27.70 8.21 -33.60
CA THR A 498 28.82 8.89 -34.27
C THR A 498 28.58 10.38 -34.34
N ASP A 499 29.55 11.14 -34.89
CA ASP A 499 29.36 12.57 -35.11
C ASP A 499 28.31 12.89 -36.20
N LYS A 500 27.81 11.86 -36.91
CA LYS A 500 26.68 11.98 -37.84
C LYS A 500 25.33 11.63 -37.20
N THR A 501 25.31 11.23 -35.92
CA THR A 501 24.08 10.87 -35.23
C THR A 501 23.22 12.09 -34.96
N VAL A 502 21.91 11.94 -35.17
CA VAL A 502 20.91 12.95 -34.84
C VAL A 502 19.90 12.35 -33.86
N ILE A 503 19.72 12.99 -32.71
CA ILE A 503 18.63 12.70 -31.79
C ILE A 503 17.37 13.38 -32.32
N ALA A 504 16.32 12.60 -32.53
CA ALA A 504 15.09 13.08 -33.15
C ALA A 504 13.84 12.56 -32.44
N GLY A 505 12.84 13.43 -32.38
CA GLY A 505 11.47 13.10 -31.97
C GLY A 505 10.50 13.93 -32.81
N ASP A 506 9.32 13.36 -33.04
CA ASP A 506 8.23 14.05 -33.72
C ASP A 506 7.13 14.29 -32.68
N ASP A 507 6.84 15.56 -32.40
CA ASP A 507 5.77 15.99 -31.50
C ASP A 507 4.71 16.69 -32.35
N GLU A 508 3.60 15.99 -32.55
CA GLU A 508 2.43 16.50 -33.25
C GLU A 508 1.28 16.84 -32.28
N LEU A 509 1.37 16.46 -31.00
CA LEU A 509 0.23 16.39 -30.07
C LEU A 509 0.49 16.98 -28.67
N GLY A 510 1.71 17.46 -28.39
CA GLY A 510 2.06 18.32 -27.25
C GLY A 510 2.34 17.64 -25.91
N SER A 511 2.08 16.33 -25.74
CA SER A 511 2.20 15.66 -24.43
C SER A 511 3.36 14.67 -24.32
N THR A 512 3.57 13.81 -25.32
CA THR A 512 4.51 12.67 -25.28
C THR A 512 5.10 12.40 -26.66
N THR A 513 6.36 11.95 -26.76
CA THR A 513 7.03 11.65 -28.03
C THR A 513 7.92 10.41 -27.95
N THR A 514 8.12 9.75 -29.08
CA THR A 514 9.07 8.65 -29.25
C THR A 514 10.43 9.23 -29.68
N LEU A 515 11.41 9.21 -28.78
CA LEU A 515 12.73 9.83 -29.00
C LEU A 515 13.78 8.80 -29.43
N LEU A 516 14.34 8.97 -30.62
CA LEU A 516 15.26 8.02 -31.25
C LEU A 516 16.57 8.69 -31.68
N ALA A 517 17.65 7.92 -31.71
CA ALA A 517 18.93 8.30 -32.27
C ALA A 517 19.09 7.71 -33.68
N LEU A 518 19.21 8.56 -34.68
CA LEU A 518 19.38 8.17 -36.08
C LEU A 518 20.85 8.24 -36.44
N THR A 519 21.46 7.09 -36.72
CA THR A 519 22.88 6.96 -37.00
C THR A 519 23.10 6.35 -38.39
N PRO A 520 23.63 7.12 -39.35
CA PRO A 520 24.05 6.58 -40.64
C PRO A 520 25.18 5.57 -40.45
N THR A 521 25.01 4.37 -41.00
CA THR A 521 26.04 3.32 -41.03
C THR A 521 26.97 3.50 -42.23
N SER A 522 28.17 2.91 -42.17
CA SER A 522 29.13 2.92 -43.28
C SER A 522 28.60 2.25 -44.56
N GLU A 523 27.62 1.34 -44.43
CA GLU A 523 26.97 0.64 -45.54
C GLU A 523 25.84 1.45 -46.20
N GLY A 524 25.64 2.71 -45.80
CA GLY A 524 24.57 3.56 -46.31
C GLY A 524 23.17 3.24 -45.75
N ARG A 525 23.07 2.31 -44.78
CA ARG A 525 21.84 2.04 -44.01
C ARG A 525 21.71 3.00 -42.83
N MET A 526 20.50 3.13 -42.27
CA MET A 526 20.26 3.87 -41.03
C MET A 526 20.14 2.89 -39.86
N ARG A 527 20.94 3.05 -38.81
CA ARG A 527 20.71 2.44 -37.50
C ARG A 527 19.87 3.41 -36.68
N ILE A 528 18.81 2.90 -36.06
CA ILE A 528 17.88 3.72 -35.27
C ILE A 528 17.79 3.09 -33.88
N ASP A 529 18.37 3.77 -32.90
CA ASP A 529 18.42 3.30 -31.52
C ASP A 529 17.46 4.13 -30.65
N PRO A 530 16.64 3.49 -29.82
CA PRO A 530 15.92 4.16 -28.75
C PRO A 530 16.87 4.91 -27.80
N VAL A 531 16.54 6.15 -27.39
CA VAL A 531 17.37 6.92 -26.43
C VAL A 531 17.23 6.34 -25.02
N PRO A 532 18.30 5.87 -24.36
CA PRO A 532 18.20 5.20 -23.06
C PRO A 532 17.43 5.98 -21.99
N MET A 533 16.56 5.27 -21.26
CA MET A 533 15.71 5.84 -20.19
C MET A 533 16.16 5.31 -18.82
N LEU A 534 16.05 6.12 -17.76
CA LEU A 534 16.29 5.61 -16.40
C LEU A 534 15.05 4.84 -15.90
N PRO A 535 15.25 3.74 -15.15
CA PRO A 535 14.14 2.92 -14.64
C PRO A 535 13.13 3.68 -13.77
N HIS A 536 13.58 4.73 -13.07
CA HIS A 536 12.77 5.48 -12.09
C HIS A 536 12.18 6.78 -12.65
N MET A 537 12.39 7.08 -13.94
CA MET A 537 11.64 8.14 -14.60
C MET A 537 10.28 7.53 -14.94
N GLY A 538 9.20 8.08 -14.38
CA GLY A 538 7.84 7.53 -14.53
C GLY A 538 7.55 7.06 -15.96
N SER A 539 6.84 5.94 -16.08
CA SER A 539 6.71 5.09 -17.28
C SER A 539 6.17 5.76 -18.55
N ASP A 540 5.84 7.05 -18.50
CA ASP A 540 5.16 7.78 -19.55
C ASP A 540 5.96 9.03 -19.95
N ALA A 541 6.88 8.78 -20.89
CA ALA A 541 7.25 9.66 -21.99
C ALA A 541 8.44 10.63 -21.87
N PHE A 542 9.20 10.64 -22.98
CA PHE A 542 9.91 11.83 -23.41
C PHE A 542 8.89 12.90 -23.82
N ALA A 543 9.21 14.14 -23.49
CA ALA A 543 8.46 15.32 -23.93
C ALA A 543 9.44 16.46 -24.20
N TYR A 544 9.04 17.39 -25.05
CA TYR A 544 9.80 18.62 -25.31
C TYR A 544 8.80 19.73 -25.69
N GLY A 545 9.22 21.00 -25.59
CA GLY A 545 8.27 22.11 -25.59
C GLY A 545 7.38 22.15 -24.33
N TYR A 546 6.61 23.23 -24.14
CA TYR A 546 5.66 23.39 -23.02
C TYR A 546 4.22 22.97 -23.39
N GLY A 547 4.06 22.03 -24.33
CA GLY A 547 2.77 21.65 -24.92
C GLY A 547 1.85 20.78 -24.04
N GLY A 548 2.25 20.44 -22.81
CA GLY A 548 1.49 19.56 -21.91
C GLY A 548 2.35 18.55 -21.14
N GLY A 549 3.55 18.20 -21.62
CA GLY A 549 4.55 17.40 -20.89
C GLY A 549 5.70 18.25 -20.32
N THR A 550 6.47 17.71 -19.35
CA THR A 550 7.66 18.40 -18.82
C THR A 550 8.93 17.94 -19.54
N PRO A 551 9.73 18.84 -20.17
CA PRO A 551 10.97 18.48 -20.87
C PRO A 551 12.09 17.86 -20.02
N SER A 552 11.89 17.80 -18.70
CA SER A 552 12.87 17.37 -17.70
C SER A 552 13.36 15.93 -17.94
N THR A 553 12.46 15.01 -18.28
CA THR A 553 12.81 13.60 -18.57
C THR A 553 13.74 13.51 -19.78
N THR A 554 13.40 14.22 -20.87
CA THR A 554 14.23 14.29 -22.07
C THR A 554 15.59 14.91 -21.78
N TYR A 555 15.62 16.04 -21.08
CA TYR A 555 16.87 16.71 -20.71
C TYR A 555 17.80 15.79 -19.90
N ARG A 556 17.27 15.13 -18.88
CA ARG A 556 18.02 14.21 -18.00
C ARG A 556 18.56 13.00 -18.76
N ALA A 557 17.74 12.37 -19.60
CA ALA A 557 18.17 11.23 -20.41
C ALA A 557 19.29 11.61 -21.38
N LEU A 558 19.20 12.77 -22.02
CA LEU A 558 20.21 13.26 -22.96
C LEU A 558 21.52 13.64 -22.27
N LEU A 559 21.47 14.30 -21.11
CA LEU A 559 22.66 14.56 -20.30
C LEU A 559 23.35 13.26 -19.91
N ARG A 560 22.58 12.27 -19.44
CA ARG A 560 23.11 10.95 -19.07
C ARG A 560 23.78 10.26 -20.26
N CYS A 561 23.14 10.25 -21.43
CA CYS A 561 23.74 9.68 -22.63
C CYS A 561 25.06 10.36 -22.99
N ALA A 562 25.14 11.68 -22.85
CA ALA A 562 26.32 12.45 -23.26
C ALA A 562 27.48 12.44 -22.25
N LEU A 563 27.16 12.32 -20.96
CA LEU A 563 28.12 12.43 -19.85
C LEU A 563 28.44 11.10 -19.18
N GLY A 564 27.67 10.04 -19.48
CA GLY A 564 27.73 8.76 -18.79
C GLY A 564 26.87 8.74 -17.51
N ASP A 565 26.91 7.60 -16.81
CA ASP A 565 26.33 7.43 -15.47
C ASP A 565 27.14 8.21 -14.44
N THR A 566 26.94 9.53 -14.42
CA THR A 566 27.52 10.39 -13.39
C THR A 566 26.58 10.47 -12.21
N THR A 567 27.06 10.06 -11.04
CA THR A 567 26.34 10.01 -9.75
C THR A 567 25.98 11.38 -9.17
N GLU A 568 26.23 12.47 -9.91
CA GLU A 568 26.26 13.85 -9.39
C GLU A 568 25.62 14.87 -10.34
N LEU A 569 24.46 14.56 -10.91
CA LEU A 569 23.53 15.64 -11.27
C LEU A 569 22.48 15.68 -10.17
N PRO A 570 22.63 16.56 -9.16
CA PRO A 570 21.71 16.61 -8.03
C PRO A 570 20.29 16.81 -8.57
N TRP A 571 19.32 16.07 -8.01
CA TRP A 571 17.90 16.27 -8.28
C TRP A 571 17.46 17.75 -8.14
N SER A 572 18.19 18.52 -7.35
CA SER A 572 18.00 19.96 -7.09
C SER A 572 18.62 20.90 -8.12
N VAL A 573 19.50 20.45 -9.02
CA VAL A 573 20.11 21.32 -10.05
C VAL A 573 19.26 21.30 -11.31
N ILE A 574 18.09 21.88 -11.14
CA ILE A 574 17.28 22.36 -12.23
C ILE A 574 17.94 23.65 -12.76
N LEU A 575 18.76 23.55 -13.83
CA LEU A 575 19.19 24.73 -14.61
C LEU A 575 18.00 25.35 -15.38
N HIS A 576 16.81 24.75 -15.31
CA HIS A 576 15.59 25.25 -15.95
C HIS A 576 15.25 26.64 -15.40
N GLY A 577 15.44 27.67 -16.23
CA GLY A 577 15.16 29.06 -15.89
C GLY A 577 16.31 29.84 -15.23
N ARG A 578 17.46 29.21 -14.95
CA ARG A 578 18.66 29.96 -14.53
C ARG A 578 19.25 30.70 -15.72
N ARG A 579 19.61 31.96 -15.49
CA ARG A 579 20.34 32.79 -16.45
C ARG A 579 21.72 33.15 -15.90
N GLY A 580 22.70 33.26 -16.78
CA GLY A 580 24.01 33.79 -16.46
C GLY A 580 23.95 35.26 -16.03
N SER A 581 25.07 35.79 -15.53
CA SER A 581 25.20 37.21 -15.19
C SER A 581 25.01 38.17 -16.38
N ASP A 582 25.08 37.63 -17.60
CA ASP A 582 24.87 38.29 -18.89
C ASP A 582 23.46 38.03 -19.48
N ASP A 583 22.53 37.50 -18.68
CA ASP A 583 21.15 37.16 -19.06
C ASP A 583 21.04 36.01 -20.10
N THR A 584 22.14 35.32 -20.42
CA THR A 584 22.10 34.14 -21.30
C THR A 584 21.54 32.91 -20.56
N PRO A 585 20.84 31.98 -21.26
CA PRO A 585 20.35 30.77 -20.61
C PRO A 585 21.51 29.92 -20.07
N ALA A 586 21.44 29.49 -18.80
CA ALA A 586 22.48 28.69 -18.17
C ALA A 586 22.63 27.28 -18.77
N SER A 587 21.67 26.83 -19.57
CA SER A 587 21.73 25.56 -20.31
C SER A 587 21.19 25.72 -21.72
N GLN A 588 22.08 25.61 -22.72
CA GLN A 588 21.68 25.64 -24.13
C GLN A 588 20.88 24.39 -24.52
N LEU A 589 21.20 23.23 -23.92
CA LEU A 589 20.46 21.99 -24.13
C LEU A 589 19.02 22.12 -23.61
N TRP A 590 18.83 22.68 -22.42
CA TRP A 590 17.49 22.94 -21.88
C TRP A 590 16.70 23.89 -22.77
N THR A 591 17.32 24.99 -23.21
CA THR A 591 16.65 25.94 -24.12
C THR A 591 16.23 25.27 -25.41
N ALA A 592 17.10 24.46 -26.03
CA ALA A 592 16.77 23.76 -27.26
C ALA A 592 15.55 22.83 -27.08
N ILE A 593 15.51 22.02 -26.02
CA ILE A 593 14.41 21.08 -25.78
C ILE A 593 13.12 21.83 -25.37
N SER A 594 13.20 22.80 -24.46
CA SER A 594 12.03 23.47 -23.90
C SER A 594 11.36 24.50 -24.83
N THR A 595 12.09 25.03 -25.83
CA THR A 595 11.56 26.04 -26.78
C THR A 595 11.24 25.51 -28.16
N THR A 596 11.62 24.27 -28.46
CA THR A 596 11.31 23.63 -29.76
C THR A 596 9.80 23.56 -29.94
N LYS A 597 9.33 24.00 -31.11
CA LYS A 597 7.95 23.81 -31.59
C LYS A 597 8.01 22.89 -32.82
N GLY A 598 7.33 21.74 -32.79
CA GLY A 598 7.35 20.77 -33.88
C GLY A 598 8.49 19.74 -33.76
N PRO A 599 9.06 19.23 -34.86
CA PRO A 599 10.06 18.16 -34.80
C PRO A 599 11.35 18.57 -34.08
N LEU A 600 11.79 17.78 -33.10
CA LEU A 600 13.09 17.96 -32.44
C LEU A 600 14.18 17.28 -33.28
N ARG A 601 15.26 18.00 -33.57
CA ARG A 601 16.45 17.47 -34.28
C ARG A 601 17.72 18.02 -33.65
N LEU A 602 18.43 17.20 -32.89
CA LEU A 602 19.66 17.59 -32.21
C LEU A 602 20.84 16.77 -32.71
N SER A 603 21.87 17.46 -33.22
CA SER A 603 23.14 16.82 -33.59
C SER A 603 23.84 16.27 -32.34
N TRP A 604 24.31 15.01 -32.40
CA TRP A 604 25.00 14.38 -31.28
C TRP A 604 26.28 15.12 -30.84
N PRO A 605 27.17 15.58 -31.73
CA PRO A 605 28.27 16.47 -31.39
C PRO A 605 27.84 17.72 -30.60
N GLN A 606 26.77 18.37 -31.04
CA GLN A 606 26.27 19.59 -30.41
C GLN A 606 25.72 19.31 -29.01
N LEU A 607 25.00 18.20 -28.86
CA LEU A 607 24.47 17.74 -27.58
C LEU A 607 25.60 17.43 -26.60
N LYS A 608 26.66 16.72 -27.03
CA LYS A 608 27.85 16.46 -26.21
C LYS A 608 28.51 17.76 -25.74
N LEU A 609 28.62 18.76 -26.62
CA LEU A 609 29.18 20.07 -26.29
C LEU A 609 28.34 20.76 -25.21
N TRP A 610 27.03 20.82 -25.39
CA TRP A 610 26.12 21.45 -24.42
C TRP A 610 26.09 20.73 -23.09
N ALA A 611 26.03 19.39 -23.08
CA ALA A 611 26.03 18.62 -21.85
C ALA A 611 27.30 18.85 -21.01
N ARG A 612 28.46 18.98 -21.66
CA ARG A 612 29.73 19.32 -20.98
C ARG A 612 29.73 20.74 -20.41
N ALA A 613 29.16 21.70 -21.14
CA ALA A 613 29.01 23.07 -20.65
C ALA A 613 28.09 23.11 -19.42
N ASP A 614 26.95 22.40 -19.48
CA ASP A 614 26.01 22.29 -18.36
C ASP A 614 26.66 21.67 -17.12
N LYS A 615 27.48 20.61 -17.28
CA LYS A 615 28.24 20.00 -16.17
C LYS A 615 29.24 20.96 -15.52
N ASN A 616 29.88 21.83 -16.31
CA ASN A 616 30.83 22.81 -15.76
C ASN A 616 30.11 23.90 -14.95
N HIS A 617 28.88 24.26 -15.31
CA HIS A 617 28.07 25.20 -14.54
C HIS A 617 27.57 24.66 -13.19
N THR A 618 27.64 23.35 -12.95
CA THR A 618 27.22 22.74 -11.67
C THR A 618 28.37 22.51 -10.69
N THR A 619 29.63 22.69 -11.12
CA THR A 619 30.84 22.45 -10.31
C THR A 619 31.51 23.74 -9.81
N THR A 620 31.03 24.90 -10.27
CA THR A 620 31.32 26.25 -9.74
C THR A 620 30.19 26.70 -8.84
#